data_AF-A0A959C3S2-F1
#
_entry.id   AF-A0A959C3S2-F1
#
_cell.length_a   1.000
_cell.length_b   1.000
_cell.length_c   1.000
_cell.angle_alpha   90.00
_cell.angle_beta   90.00
_cell.angle_gamma   90.00
#
_symmetry.space_group_name_H-M   'P 1'
#
loop_
_entity.id
_entity.type
_entity.pdbx_description
1 polymer ?
#
loop_
_entity_poly.entity_id
_entity_poly.type
_entity_poly.pdbx_seq_one_letter_code
_entity_poly.pdbx_strand_id
1 'polypeptide(L)'
;MDVAILCPISVEYTAVRAFLEHCREEQKDGEYYTAGAFRGKHHQYRIVLRQSGSRNSEVALAAERTIRHYRPALVLLAGIAGGVKDVAIGDVVVGTQAYGYEAGKSTGEGFSSRPNVLPYSRGLIELARAVARSEAWLQRLPSTAPPPR
;
A
#
# COMPACT_ATOMS: atom_id res chain seq x y z
N MET A 1 14.53 -3.31 -8.07
CA MET A 1 13.35 -2.44 -8.31
C MET A 1 13.47 -1.26 -7.35
N ASP A 2 12.83 -0.13 -7.64
CA ASP A 2 12.96 1.06 -6.78
C ASP A 2 11.84 1.07 -5.74
N VAL A 3 10.61 0.74 -6.15
CA VAL A 3 9.42 0.69 -5.29
C VAL A 3 8.70 -0.65 -5.47
N ALA A 4 8.22 -1.23 -4.37
CA ALA A 4 7.27 -2.32 -4.36
C ALA A 4 5.90 -1.83 -3.91
N ILE A 5 4.84 -2.22 -4.62
CA ILE A 5 3.46 -1.93 -4.26
C ILE A 5 2.71 -3.26 -4.14
N LEU A 6 2.07 -3.46 -2.99
CA LEU A 6 1.21 -4.59 -2.72
C LEU A 6 -0.24 -4.10 -2.71
N CYS A 7 -1.11 -4.80 -3.43
CA CYS A 7 -2.54 -4.54 -3.46
C CYS A 7 -3.30 -5.79 -2.98
N PRO A 8 -4.11 -5.70 -1.91
CA PRO A 8 -4.89 -6.84 -1.44
C PRO A 8 -5.79 -7.51 -2.48
N ILE A 9 -6.51 -6.74 -3.30
CA ILE A 9 -7.51 -7.26 -4.25
C ILE A 9 -7.28 -6.79 -5.70
N SER A 10 -7.94 -7.49 -6.64
CA SER A 10 -7.72 -7.31 -8.09
C SER A 10 -8.06 -5.91 -8.61
N VAL A 11 -9.12 -5.27 -8.09
CA VAL A 11 -9.50 -3.91 -8.52
C VAL A 11 -8.44 -2.87 -8.14
N GLU A 12 -7.84 -3.00 -6.95
CA GLU A 12 -6.75 -2.14 -6.47
C GLU A 12 -5.49 -2.37 -7.31
N TYR A 13 -5.16 -3.63 -7.58
CA TYR A 13 -4.06 -4.00 -8.44
C TYR A 13 -4.20 -3.40 -9.84
N THR A 14 -5.38 -3.56 -10.44
CA THR A 14 -5.66 -3.07 -11.79
C THR A 14 -5.58 -1.55 -11.86
N ALA A 15 -6.08 -0.86 -10.83
CA ALA A 15 -5.99 0.59 -10.73
C ALA A 15 -4.54 1.07 -10.70
N VAL A 16 -3.66 0.44 -9.91
CA VAL A 16 -2.23 0.81 -9.87
C VAL A 16 -1.52 0.44 -11.18
N ARG A 17 -1.80 -0.75 -11.74
CA ARG A 17 -1.23 -1.21 -13.01
C ARG A 17 -1.49 -0.24 -14.16
N ALA A 18 -2.64 0.43 -14.17
CA ALA A 18 -3.01 1.39 -15.21
C ALA A 18 -2.07 2.60 -15.31
N PHE A 19 -1.32 2.91 -14.24
CA PHE A 19 -0.32 3.99 -14.23
C PHE A 19 1.08 3.53 -14.67
N LEU A 20 1.28 2.24 -14.92
CA LEU A 20 2.58 1.68 -15.25
C LEU A 20 2.78 1.57 -16.77
N GLU A 21 3.95 1.99 -17.22
CA GLU A 21 4.43 1.86 -18.59
C GLU A 21 5.35 0.63 -18.71
N HIS A 22 5.45 0.06 -19.91
CA HIS A 22 6.37 -1.05 -20.23
C HIS A 22 6.24 -2.28 -19.31
N CYS A 23 5.01 -2.60 -18.89
CA CYS A 23 4.71 -3.70 -18.00
C CYS A 23 5.19 -5.06 -18.54
N ARG A 24 5.80 -5.86 -17.66
CA ARG A 24 6.20 -7.24 -17.89
C ARG A 24 5.79 -8.09 -16.70
N GLU A 25 5.25 -9.27 -16.96
CA GLU A 25 5.00 -10.24 -15.91
C GLU A 25 6.30 -11.00 -15.60
N GLU A 26 6.65 -11.09 -14.33
CA GLU A 26 7.78 -11.86 -13.81
C GLU A 26 7.27 -12.93 -12.85
N GLN A 27 7.89 -14.12 -12.91
CA GLN A 27 7.62 -15.20 -11.97
C GLN A 27 8.82 -15.40 -11.04
N LYS A 28 8.59 -15.44 -9.72
CA LYS A 28 9.60 -15.79 -8.70
C LYS A 28 8.98 -16.77 -7.71
N ASP A 29 9.64 -17.90 -7.50
CA ASP A 29 9.20 -18.94 -6.54
C ASP A 29 7.71 -19.33 -6.70
N GLY A 30 7.23 -19.38 -7.96
CA GLY A 30 5.84 -19.72 -8.31
C GLY A 30 4.83 -18.57 -8.21
N GLU A 31 5.26 -17.37 -7.84
CA GLU A 31 4.42 -16.18 -7.68
C GLU A 31 4.60 -15.21 -8.83
N TYR A 32 3.51 -14.52 -9.21
CA TYR A 32 3.50 -13.55 -10.30
C TYR A 32 3.61 -12.11 -9.79
N TYR A 33 4.36 -11.31 -10.53
CA TYR A 33 4.62 -9.90 -10.29
C TYR A 33 4.50 -9.14 -11.60
N THR A 34 3.93 -7.94 -11.60
CA THR A 34 4.09 -7.00 -12.71
C THR A 34 5.25 -6.06 -12.41
N ALA A 35 6.30 -6.13 -13.22
CA ALA A 35 7.35 -5.13 -13.26
C ALA A 35 7.00 -4.06 -14.30
N GLY A 36 7.13 -2.79 -13.94
CA GLY A 36 6.84 -1.68 -14.84
C GLY A 36 7.58 -0.41 -14.49
N ALA A 37 7.44 0.61 -15.33
CA ALA A 37 7.97 1.95 -15.10
C ALA A 37 6.85 2.91 -14.73
N PHE A 38 7.09 3.78 -13.76
CA PHE A 38 6.21 4.92 -13.48
C PHE A 38 6.97 6.21 -13.75
N ARG A 39 6.43 7.06 -14.63
CA ARG A 39 7.01 8.36 -14.98
C ARG A 39 6.51 9.44 -14.02
N GLY A 40 7.36 9.80 -13.06
CA GLY A 40 7.16 10.97 -12.21
C GLY A 40 7.45 12.28 -12.95
N LYS A 41 7.27 13.41 -12.25
CA LYS A 41 7.52 14.75 -12.82
C LYS A 41 8.99 14.98 -13.20
N HIS A 42 9.92 14.43 -12.41
CA HIS A 42 11.36 14.65 -12.55
C HIS A 42 12.16 13.37 -12.78
N HIS A 43 11.61 12.20 -12.42
CA HIS A 43 12.31 10.92 -12.47
C HIS A 43 11.37 9.80 -12.90
N GLN A 44 11.94 8.76 -13.49
CA GLN A 44 11.28 7.50 -13.76
C GLN A 44 11.62 6.50 -12.65
N TYR A 45 10.64 5.75 -12.19
CA TYR A 45 10.76 4.76 -11.12
C TYR A 45 10.45 3.37 -11.66
N ARG A 46 11.22 2.37 -11.27
CA ARG A 46 10.91 0.96 -11.52
C ARG A 46 10.05 0.43 -10.39
N ILE A 47 8.83 0.03 -10.74
CA ILE A 47 7.82 -0.48 -9.81
C ILE A 47 7.73 -1.99 -9.97
N VAL A 48 7.68 -2.70 -8.86
CA VAL A 48 7.16 -4.07 -8.81
C VAL A 48 5.82 -4.07 -8.10
N LEU A 49 4.79 -4.54 -8.80
CA LEU A 49 3.41 -4.57 -8.35
C LEU A 49 2.98 -6.02 -8.13
N ARG A 50 2.27 -6.27 -7.04
CA ARG A 50 1.75 -7.60 -6.72
C ARG A 50 0.38 -7.54 -6.08
N GLN A 51 -0.52 -8.43 -6.49
CA GLN A 51 -1.72 -8.73 -5.72
C GLN A 51 -1.37 -9.67 -4.55
N SER A 52 -1.54 -9.22 -3.31
CA SER A 52 -1.09 -9.97 -2.12
C SER A 52 -2.13 -10.94 -1.57
N GLY A 53 -3.42 -10.63 -1.71
CA GLY A 53 -4.49 -11.22 -0.89
C GLY A 53 -4.84 -10.31 0.31
N SER A 54 -6.00 -10.55 0.90
CA SER A 54 -6.61 -9.66 1.91
C SER A 54 -6.34 -10.05 3.35
N ARG A 55 -5.79 -11.24 3.61
CA ARG A 55 -5.47 -11.66 4.98
C ARG A 55 -4.09 -11.12 5.39
N ASN A 56 -3.95 -10.74 6.66
CA ASN A 56 -2.68 -10.26 7.22
C ASN A 56 -1.51 -11.23 6.95
N SER A 57 -1.74 -12.54 7.05
CA SER A 57 -0.72 -13.56 6.77
C SER A 57 -0.30 -13.60 5.29
N GLU A 58 -1.23 -13.38 4.36
CA GLU A 58 -0.94 -13.32 2.93
C GLU A 58 -0.14 -12.07 2.57
N VAL A 59 -0.56 -10.92 3.11
CA VAL A 59 0.15 -9.64 2.93
C VAL A 59 1.56 -9.73 3.51
N ALA A 60 1.73 -10.32 4.70
CA ALA A 60 3.04 -10.50 5.32
C ALA A 60 3.97 -11.37 4.47
N LEU A 61 3.47 -12.51 3.96
CA LEU A 61 4.26 -13.39 3.09
C LEU A 61 4.60 -12.73 1.76
N ALA A 62 3.63 -12.03 1.15
CA ALA A 62 3.85 -11.28 -0.07
C ALA A 62 4.90 -10.18 0.12
N ALA A 63 4.84 -9.44 1.23
CA ALA A 63 5.82 -8.40 1.55
C ALA A 63 7.22 -8.97 1.75
N GLU A 64 7.37 -10.02 2.56
CA GLU A 64 8.66 -10.69 2.80
C GLU A 64 9.30 -11.15 1.49
N ARG A 65 8.56 -11.91 0.67
CA ARG A 65 9.06 -12.44 -0.61
C ARG A 65 9.40 -11.32 -1.59
N THR A 66 8.55 -10.31 -1.69
CA THR A 66 8.81 -9.16 -2.58
C THR A 66 10.09 -8.43 -2.17
N ILE A 67 10.30 -8.19 -0.87
CA ILE A 67 11.51 -7.55 -0.35
C ILE A 67 12.73 -8.41 -0.65
N ARG A 68 12.64 -9.72 -0.39
CA ARG A 68 13.72 -10.69 -0.64
C ARG A 68 14.15 -10.71 -2.12
N HIS A 69 13.19 -10.76 -3.04
CA HIS A 69 13.48 -10.89 -4.47
C HIS A 69 13.98 -9.60 -5.10
N TYR A 70 13.37 -8.46 -4.76
CA TYR A 70 13.56 -7.23 -5.52
C TYR A 70 14.37 -6.15 -4.80
N ARG A 71 14.59 -6.32 -3.49
CA ARG A 71 15.29 -5.38 -2.60
C ARG A 71 14.91 -3.91 -2.87
N PRO A 72 13.61 -3.58 -2.82
CA PRO A 72 13.13 -2.23 -3.12
C PRO A 72 13.57 -1.24 -2.04
N ALA A 73 13.73 0.04 -2.42
CA ALA A 73 13.99 1.11 -1.46
C ALA A 73 12.72 1.53 -0.69
N LEU A 74 11.55 1.29 -1.29
CA LEU A 74 10.23 1.64 -0.74
C LEU A 74 9.25 0.48 -0.91
N VAL A 75 8.47 0.18 0.12
CA VAL A 75 7.35 -0.76 0.06
C VAL A 75 6.08 -0.04 0.48
N LEU A 76 5.04 -0.15 -0.33
CA LEU A 76 3.72 0.42 -0.09
C LEU A 76 2.68 -0.70 -0.09
N LEU A 77 1.77 -0.68 0.87
CA LEU A 77 0.49 -1.38 0.79
C LEU A 77 -0.54 -0.34 0.34
N ALA A 78 -1.16 -0.55 -0.83
CA ALA A 78 -2.15 0.34 -1.39
C ALA A 78 -3.46 -0.40 -1.58
N GLY A 79 -4.55 0.15 -1.03
CA GLY A 79 -5.86 -0.45 -1.09
C GLY A 79 -6.93 0.41 -0.45
N ILE A 80 -8.14 -0.12 -0.36
CA ILE A 80 -9.28 0.53 0.30
C ILE A 80 -9.26 0.25 1.81
N ALA A 81 -9.95 1.11 2.56
CA ALA A 81 -10.16 0.93 3.99
C ALA A 81 -11.54 1.43 4.42
N GLY A 82 -12.05 0.89 5.52
CA GLY A 82 -13.24 1.42 6.20
C GLY A 82 -12.87 2.59 7.10
N GLY A 83 -13.48 3.75 6.86
CA GLY A 83 -13.33 4.91 7.73
C GLY A 83 -14.06 4.74 9.06
N VAL A 84 -13.39 5.03 10.17
CA VAL A 84 -13.98 4.96 11.53
C VAL A 84 -14.34 6.34 12.09
N LYS A 85 -13.65 7.39 11.66
CA LYS A 85 -13.79 8.76 12.20
C LYS A 85 -14.02 9.79 11.07
N ASP A 86 -13.37 10.94 11.15
CA ASP A 86 -13.56 12.13 10.29
C ASP A 86 -13.01 11.93 8.87
N VAL A 87 -13.51 10.92 8.16
CA VAL A 87 -13.15 10.59 6.77
C VAL A 87 -14.40 10.22 5.99
N ALA A 88 -14.45 10.61 4.71
CA ALA A 88 -15.53 10.25 3.81
C ALA A 88 -15.05 9.31 2.70
N ILE A 89 -16.03 8.71 2.01
CA ILE A 89 -15.77 7.92 0.81
C ILE A 89 -15.04 8.80 -0.20
N GLY A 90 -13.88 8.33 -0.66
CA GLY A 90 -13.03 9.03 -1.62
C GLY A 90 -11.79 9.67 -0.99
N ASP A 91 -11.77 9.93 0.32
CA ASP A 91 -10.61 10.51 0.98
C ASP A 91 -9.41 9.53 0.95
N VAL A 92 -8.20 10.09 0.81
CA VAL A 92 -6.95 9.32 0.80
C VAL A 92 -6.32 9.36 2.17
N VAL A 93 -6.22 8.19 2.82
CA VAL A 93 -5.65 8.07 4.15
C VAL A 93 -4.28 7.41 4.09
N VAL A 94 -3.28 8.05 4.70
CA VAL A 94 -1.97 7.44 4.94
C VAL A 94 -1.88 7.06 6.42
N GLY A 95 -1.82 5.75 6.69
CA GLY A 95 -1.61 5.26 8.04
C GLY A 95 -0.28 5.77 8.61
N THR A 96 -0.24 6.00 9.92
CA THR A 96 0.99 6.35 10.65
C THR A 96 1.55 5.18 11.45
N GLN A 97 0.70 4.19 11.73
CA GLN A 97 1.00 2.97 12.46
C GLN A 97 -0.05 1.91 12.12
N ALA A 98 0.31 0.63 12.26
CA ALA A 98 -0.61 -0.50 12.26
C ALA A 98 -0.94 -0.89 13.71
N TYR A 99 -2.22 -1.09 14.00
CA TYR A 99 -2.70 -1.48 15.32
C TYR A 99 -3.34 -2.86 15.22
N GLY A 100 -2.68 -3.89 15.76
CA GLY A 100 -3.22 -5.25 15.84
C GLY A 100 -4.23 -5.35 16.98
N TYR A 101 -5.42 -4.76 16.79
CA TYR A 101 -6.48 -4.67 17.80
C TYR A 101 -7.02 -6.03 18.23
N GLU A 102 -6.87 -7.04 17.38
CA GLU A 102 -7.27 -8.42 17.61
C GLU A 102 -6.30 -9.19 18.54
N ALA A 103 -5.11 -8.64 18.81
CA ALA A 103 -4.14 -9.31 19.66
C ALA A 103 -4.56 -9.29 21.13
N GLY A 104 -4.46 -10.44 21.80
CA GLY A 104 -4.86 -10.61 23.18
C GLY A 104 -4.89 -12.07 23.61
N LYS A 105 -5.35 -12.31 24.83
CA LYS A 105 -5.49 -13.65 25.41
C LYS A 105 -6.96 -13.91 25.74
N SER A 106 -7.51 -14.97 25.17
CA SER A 106 -8.82 -15.48 25.58
C SER A 106 -8.66 -16.43 26.78
N THR A 107 -9.47 -16.23 27.81
CA THR A 107 -9.49 -17.03 29.04
C THR A 107 -10.93 -17.37 29.42
N GLY A 108 -11.12 -18.24 30.42
CA GLY A 108 -12.46 -18.51 30.97
C GLY A 108 -13.18 -17.28 31.53
N GLU A 109 -12.44 -16.22 31.88
CA GLU A 109 -12.97 -14.94 32.40
C GLU A 109 -13.22 -13.90 31.29
N GLY A 110 -12.92 -14.24 30.03
CA GLY A 110 -13.09 -13.36 28.87
C GLY A 110 -11.79 -13.04 28.12
N PHE A 111 -11.87 -12.06 27.22
CA PHE A 111 -10.76 -11.63 26.37
C PHE A 111 -9.98 -10.46 26.96
N SER A 112 -8.70 -10.67 27.19
CA SER A 112 -7.75 -9.64 27.64
C SER A 112 -6.97 -9.10 26.43
N SER A 113 -7.36 -7.91 25.94
CA SER A 113 -6.70 -7.25 24.80
C SER A 113 -5.25 -6.86 25.12
N ARG A 114 -4.35 -7.16 24.20
CA ARG A 114 -2.91 -6.87 24.25
C ARG A 114 -2.44 -6.48 22.84
N PRO A 115 -2.82 -5.28 22.37
CA PRO A 115 -2.58 -4.87 21.00
C PRO A 115 -1.10 -4.69 20.73
N ASN A 116 -0.67 -5.12 19.54
CA ASN A 116 0.66 -4.80 19.03
C ASN A 116 0.57 -3.56 18.14
N VAL A 117 1.43 -2.58 18.38
CA VAL A 117 1.43 -1.31 17.66
C VAL A 117 2.75 -1.15 16.91
N LEU A 118 2.67 -1.10 15.59
CA LEU A 118 3.84 -1.03 14.72
C LEU A 118 3.85 0.32 14.01
N PRO A 119 4.79 1.24 14.33
CA PRO A 119 4.89 2.52 13.65
C PRO A 119 5.39 2.34 12.21
N TYR A 120 4.91 3.16 11.29
CA TYR A 120 5.47 3.23 9.94
C TYR A 120 6.67 4.18 9.85
N SER A 121 7.38 4.15 8.71
CA SER A 121 8.56 4.98 8.49
C SER A 121 8.24 6.46 8.64
N ARG A 122 8.89 7.11 9.61
CA ARG A 122 8.78 8.56 9.85
C ARG A 122 9.06 9.38 8.59
N GLY A 123 10.08 9.00 7.81
CA GLY A 123 10.44 9.70 6.59
C GLY A 123 9.33 9.65 5.53
N LEU A 124 8.64 8.52 5.41
CA LEU A 124 7.51 8.38 4.47
C LEU A 124 6.27 9.14 4.96
N ILE A 125 6.05 9.20 6.27
CA ILE A 125 4.96 10.00 6.86
C ILE A 125 5.19 11.49 6.57
N GLU A 126 6.42 12.00 6.75
CA GLU A 126 6.76 13.40 6.41
C GLU A 126 6.62 13.68 4.91
N LEU A 127 7.05 12.75 4.07
CA LEU A 127 6.87 12.85 2.62
C LEU A 127 5.38 12.89 2.25
N ALA A 128 4.57 12.01 2.81
CA ALA A 128 3.12 11.99 2.56
C ALA A 128 2.46 13.32 2.96
N ARG A 129 2.84 13.89 4.10
CA ARG A 129 2.38 15.22 4.54
C ARG A 129 2.78 16.33 3.55
N ALA A 130 4.00 16.27 3.01
CA ALA A 130 4.46 17.23 2.02
C ALA A 130 3.68 17.08 0.69
N VAL A 131 3.43 15.85 0.25
CA VAL A 131 2.61 15.55 -0.93
C VAL A 131 1.19 16.09 -0.76
N ALA A 132 0.56 15.82 0.38
CA ALA A 132 -0.79 16.28 0.70
C ALA A 132 -0.93 17.81 0.56
N ARG A 133 0.04 18.58 1.09
CA ARG A 133 0.06 20.06 0.98
C ARG A 133 0.30 20.59 -0.42
N SER A 134 0.94 19.81 -1.30
CA SER A 134 1.37 20.31 -2.61
C SER A 134 0.25 20.36 -3.65
N GLU A 135 -0.87 19.66 -3.40
CA GLU A 135 -2.02 19.46 -4.31
C GLU A 135 -1.69 18.92 -5.72
N ALA A 136 -0.42 18.85 -6.12
CA ALA A 136 0.03 18.40 -7.43
C ALA A 136 -0.35 16.93 -7.72
N TRP A 137 -0.63 16.15 -6.67
CA TRP A 137 -1.11 14.78 -6.81
C TRP A 137 -2.56 14.71 -7.31
N LEU A 138 -3.38 15.74 -7.06
CA LEU A 138 -4.76 15.84 -7.55
C LEU A 138 -4.84 15.92 -9.08
N GLN A 139 -3.78 16.43 -9.73
CA GLN A 139 -3.69 16.53 -11.19
C GLN A 139 -3.69 15.18 -11.90
N ARG A 140 -3.47 14.07 -11.17
CA ARG A 140 -3.50 12.70 -11.70
C ARG A 140 -4.85 12.00 -11.45
N LEU A 141 -5.80 12.66 -10.81
CA LEU A 141 -7.14 12.11 -10.64
C LEU A 141 -7.90 12.14 -11.98
N PRO A 142 -8.76 11.13 -12.24
CA PRO A 142 -9.71 11.23 -13.33
C PRO A 142 -10.58 12.48 -13.16
N SER A 143 -10.94 13.14 -14.27
CA SER A 143 -11.79 14.35 -14.25
C SER A 143 -13.17 14.13 -13.63
N THR A 144 -13.59 12.89 -13.47
CA THR A 144 -14.87 12.46 -12.89
C THR A 144 -14.82 12.17 -11.39
N ALA A 145 -13.63 12.15 -10.78
CA ALA A 145 -13.48 11.87 -9.36
C ALA A 145 -13.73 13.13 -8.52
N PRO A 146 -14.54 13.07 -7.44
CA PRO A 146 -14.63 14.16 -6.49
C PRO A 146 -13.25 14.39 -5.83
N PRO A 147 -12.87 15.63 -5.53
CA PRO A 147 -11.60 15.89 -4.89
C PRO A 147 -11.59 15.25 -3.48
N PRO A 148 -10.60 14.41 -3.16
CA PRO A 148 -10.39 13.91 -1.81
C PRO A 148 -10.08 15.08 -0.85
N ARG A 149 -10.53 14.97 0.40
CA ARG A 149 -10.23 15.95 1.45
C ARG A 149 -8.85 15.73 2.09
#